data_AF-A0A1H8B8Q0-F1
#
_entry.id   AF-A0A1H8B8Q0-F1
#
_cell.length_a   1.000
_cell.length_b   1.000
_cell.length_c   1.000
_cell.angle_alpha   90.00
_cell.angle_beta   90.00
_cell.angle_gamma   90.00
#
_symmetry.space_group_name_H-M   'P 1'
#
loop_
_entity.id
_entity.type
_entity.pdbx_description
1 polymer ?
#
loop_
_entity_poly.entity_id
_entity_poly.type
_entity_poly.pdbx_seq_one_letter_code
_entity_poly.pdbx_strand_id
1 'polypeptide(L)' 'MARKIKYAATHFSIAFSMSYAVNQNVAISTIVGIAEPIAFALGRDLARGDHRGLPLSTAA' A
#
# COMPACT_ATOMS: atom_id res chain seq x y z
N MET A 1 -7.07 -5.64 15.45
CA MET A 1 -7.55 -4.77 14.35
C MET A 1 -7.35 -3.27 14.60
N ALA A 2 -7.74 -2.74 15.76
CA ALA A 2 -7.68 -1.29 16.04
C ALA A 2 -6.31 -0.63 15.77
N ARG A 3 -5.19 -1.29 16.09
CA ARG A 3 -3.85 -0.74 15.84
C ARG A 3 -3.54 -0.52 14.35
N LYS A 4 -3.98 -1.44 13.48
CA LYS A 4 -3.76 -1.34 12.03
C LYS A 4 -4.59 -0.22 11.41
N ILE A 5 -5.83 -0.07 11.88
CA ILE A 5 -6.72 1.02 11.45
C ILE A 5 -6.13 2.38 11.86
N LYS A 6 -5.67 2.52 13.11
CA LYS A 6 -5.02 3.76 13.57
C LYS A 6 -3.80 4.10 12.72
N TYR A 7 -2.94 3.11 12.45
CA TYR A 7 -1.76 3.31 11.61
C TYR A 7 -2.11 3.78 10.20
N ALA A 8 -3.06 3.10 9.54
CA ALA A 8 -3.52 3.48 8.20
C ALA A 8 -4.17 4.88 8.18
N ALA A 9 -4.99 5.20 9.18
CA ALA A 9 -5.62 6.51 9.30
C ALA A 9 -4.58 7.63 9.51
N THR A 10 -3.58 7.43 10.37
CA THR A 10 -2.52 8.42 10.59
C THR A 10 -1.70 8.65 9.32
N HIS A 11 -1.30 7.59 8.62
CA HIS A 11 -0.58 7.71 7.36
C HIS A 11 -1.40 8.48 6.31
N PHE A 12 -2.65 8.07 6.10
CA PHE A 12 -3.57 8.72 5.16
C PHE A 12 -3.74 10.20 5.49
N SER A 13 -3.99 10.54 6.76
CA SER A 13 -4.17 11.93 7.19
C SER A 13 -2.92 12.77 6.91
N ILE A 14 -1.71 12.27 7.22
CA ILE A 14 -0.48 13.04 7.00
C ILE A 14 -0.23 13.24 5.50
N ALA A 15 -0.34 12.18 4.69
CA ALA A 15 -0.12 12.24 3.24
C ALA A 15 -1.15 13.15 2.56
N PHE A 16 -2.44 13.02 2.92
CA PHE A 16 -3.51 13.88 2.43
C PHE A 16 -3.28 15.34 2.83
N SER A 17 -3.01 15.62 4.11
CA SER A 17 -2.84 16.99 4.60
C SER A 17 -1.63 17.68 3.98
N MET A 18 -0.49 17.00 3.83
CA MET A 18 0.68 17.56 3.15
C MET A 18 0.40 17.86 1.68
N SER A 19 -0.20 16.91 0.95
CA SER A 19 -0.55 17.12 -0.47
C SER A 19 -1.55 18.28 -0.62
N TYR A 20 -2.57 18.32 0.23
CA TYR A 20 -3.60 19.34 0.17
C TYR A 20 -3.05 20.72 0.51
N ALA A 21 -2.16 20.83 1.51
CA ALA A 21 -1.53 22.09 1.87
C ALA A 21 -0.80 22.73 0.67
N VAL A 22 -0.12 21.94 -0.15
CA VAL A 22 0.69 22.43 -1.29
C VAL A 22 -0.16 22.70 -2.53
N ASN A 23 -1.16 21.87 -2.80
CA ASN A 23 -1.86 21.87 -4.09
C ASN A 23 -3.33 22.36 -3.99
N GLN A 24 -3.93 22.38 -2.80
CA GLN A 24 -5.32 22.78 -2.55
C GLN A 24 -6.37 22.00 -3.37
N ASN A 25 -6.01 20.84 -3.94
CA ASN A 25 -6.92 19.98 -4.69
C ASN A 25 -7.19 18.69 -3.90
N VAL A 26 -8.45 18.49 -3.54
CA VAL A 26 -8.92 17.35 -2.75
C VAL A 26 -8.75 16.02 -3.50
N ALA A 27 -9.02 16.00 -4.81
CA ALA A 27 -8.96 14.77 -5.61
C ALA A 27 -7.52 14.25 -5.71
N ILE A 28 -6.57 15.12 -6.02
CA ILE A 28 -5.15 14.77 -6.12
C ILE A 28 -4.63 14.31 -4.75
N SER A 29 -4.98 15.04 -3.68
CA SER A 29 -4.53 14.70 -2.33
C SER A 29 -5.07 13.37 -1.82
N THR A 30 -6.28 13.01 -2.23
CA THR A 30 -6.86 11.69 -1.91
C THR A 30 -6.12 10.58 -2.64
N ILE A 31 -5.81 10.75 -3.94
CA ILE A 31 -5.04 9.79 -4.72
C ILE A 31 -3.66 9.57 -4.09
N VAL A 32 -2.97 10.65 -3.70
CA VAL A 32 -1.67 10.58 -3.03
C VAL A 32 -1.78 9.79 -1.71
N GLY A 33 -2.80 10.06 -0.89
CA GLY A 33 -3.00 9.36 0.38
C GLY A 33 -3.27 7.85 0.28
N ILE A 34 -3.73 7.36 -0.87
CA ILE A 34 -4.03 5.93 -1.10
C ILE A 34 -3.06 5.23 -2.06
N ALA A 35 -2.17 5.98 -2.72
CA ALA A 35 -1.26 5.42 -3.73
C ALA A 35 -0.32 4.36 -3.14
N GLU A 36 0.29 4.64 -1.98
CA GLU A 36 1.19 3.70 -1.29
C GLU A 36 0.51 2.38 -0.91
N PRO A 37 -0.65 2.36 -0.21
CA PRO A 37 -1.30 1.10 0.13
C PRO A 37 -1.74 0.28 -1.09
N ILE A 38 -2.13 0.95 -2.20
CA ILE A 38 -2.43 0.26 -3.46
C ILE A 38 -1.17 -0.35 -4.07
N ALA A 39 -0.08 0.42 -4.17
CA ALA A 39 1.19 -0.07 -4.69
C ALA A 39 1.74 -1.23 -3.86
N PHE A 40 1.64 -1.15 -2.53
CA PHE A 40 2.05 -2.22 -1.63
C PHE A 40 1.20 -3.48 -1.80
N ALA A 41 -0.14 -3.35 -1.87
CA ALA A 41 -1.02 -4.48 -2.09
C ALA A 41 -0.76 -5.16 -3.45
N LEU A 42 -0.63 -4.35 -4.50
CA LEU A 42 -0.34 -4.81 -5.86
C LEU A 42 1.03 -5.49 -5.94
N GLY A 43 2.08 -4.86 -5.42
CA GLY A 43 3.44 -5.42 -5.43
C GLY A 43 3.52 -6.73 -4.66
N ARG A 44 2.80 -6.86 -3.54
CA ARG A 44 2.68 -8.11 -2.79
C ARG A 44 1.96 -9.19 -3.60
N ASP A 45 0.90 -8.84 -4.31
CA ASP A 45 0.15 -9.80 -5.12
C ASP A 45 0.96 -10.28 -6.33
N LEU A 46 1.71 -9.37 -6.97
CA LEU A 46 2.67 -9.71 -8.02
C LEU A 46 3.81 -10.60 -7.50
N ALA A 47 4.41 -10.25 -6.35
CA ALA A 47 5.46 -11.05 -5.73
C ALA A 47 4.96 -12.45 -5.30
N ARG A 48 3.69 -12.57 -4.89
CA ARG A 48 3.08 -13.88 -4.57
C ARG A 48 2.77 -14.72 -5.81
N GLY A 49 2.59 -14.08 -6.97
CA GLY A 49 2.39 -14.77 -8.24
C GLY A 49 3.58 -15.58 -8.73
N ASP A 50 4.78 -15.33 -8.21
CA ASP A 50 6.04 -15.98 -8.63
C ASP A 50 6.34 -17.30 -7.91
N HIS A 51 5.62 -17.65 -6.84
CA HIS A 51 5.89 -18.88 -6.05
C HIS A 51 5.07 -20.10 -6.49
N ARG A 52 4.53 -20.12 -7.72
CA ARG A 52 3.76 -21.25 -8.25
C ARG A 52 4.55 -22.20 -9.14
N GLY A 53 5.86 -22.34 -8.89
CA GLY A 53 6.65 -23.36 -9.56
C GLY A 53 8.10 -23.40 -9.13
N LEU A 54 8.40 -24.09 -8.02
CA LEU A 54 9.49 -25.06 -7.99
C LEU A 54 9.09 -26.15 -6.98
N PRO A 55 8.70 -27.36 -7.42
CA PRO A 55 8.71 -28.49 -6.53
C PRO A 55 10.18 -28.67 -6.13
N LEU A 56 10.53 -28.25 -4.91
CA LEU A 56 11.75 -28.72 -4.28
C LEU A 56 11.55 -30.22 -4.10
N SER A 57 11.92 -30.98 -5.12
CA SER A 57 12.16 -32.41 -4.98
C SER A 57 13.20 -32.52 -3.88
N THR A 58 12.76 -32.91 -2.70
CA THR A 58 13.64 -33.39 -1.64
C THR A 58 14.55 -34.43 -2.29
N ALA A 59 15.82 -34.06 -2.47
CA ALA A 59 16.83 -35.01 -2.90
C ALA A 59 16.93 -36.09 -1.80
N ALA A 60 17.04 -37.32 -2.29
CA ALA A 60 16.97 -38.59 -1.58
C ALA A 60 17.78 -38.67 -0.27
#